data_AF-A0A1C5VNU2-F1
#
_entry.id   AF-A0A1C5VNU2-F1
#
_cell.length_a   1.000
_cell.length_b   1.000
_cell.length_c   1.000
_cell.angle_alpha   90.00
_cell.angle_beta   90.00
_cell.angle_gamma   90.00
#
_symmetry.space_group_name_H-M   'P 1'
#
loop_
_entity.id
_entity.type
_entity.pdbx_description
1 polymer ?
#
loop_
_entity_poly.entity_id
_entity_poly.type
_entity_poly.pdbx_seq_one_letter_code
_entity_poly.pdbx_strand_id
1 'polypeptide(L)'
;MVELNQEGGSVSWFGVKRNFKWKELEVITYGDIGVVRGERWEGIFFSNKALTPKGKRMTTIERIYFSLNIFEQFFVIFNDEKEKEQIMNLLKEWDVNVTTDRDFAQRKEHERILEEKTKMREERKRLYEESKKRKR
;
A
#
# COMPACT_ATOMS: atom_id res chain seq x y z
N MET A 1 7.12 15.26 5.91
CA MET A 1 8.16 14.21 6.00
C MET A 1 7.73 13.20 7.05
N VAL A 2 7.89 11.91 6.78
CA VAL A 2 7.57 10.82 7.71
C VAL A 2 8.86 10.07 8.03
N GLU A 3 9.11 9.81 9.31
CA GLU A 3 10.27 9.06 9.81
C GLU A 3 9.77 7.93 10.69
N LEU A 4 10.26 6.70 10.50
CA LEU A 4 9.87 5.53 11.30
C LEU A 4 11.04 5.09 12.18
N ASN A 5 10.74 4.67 13.41
CA ASN A 5 11.70 4.11 14.35
C ASN A 5 11.05 3.01 15.21
N GLN A 6 11.84 2.38 16.06
CA GLN A 6 11.38 1.28 16.92
C GLN A 6 10.24 1.67 17.88
N GLU A 7 10.16 2.93 18.29
CA GLU A 7 9.10 3.40 19.19
C GLU A 7 7.82 3.81 18.45
N GLY A 8 7.93 4.16 17.16
CA GLY A 8 6.83 4.74 16.42
C GLY A 8 7.16 5.47 15.12
N GLY A 9 6.23 6.31 14.67
CA GLY A 9 6.37 7.16 13.49
C GLY A 9 6.34 8.64 13.85
N SER A 10 7.14 9.45 13.18
CA SER A 10 7.16 10.91 13.33
C SER A 10 6.75 11.57 12.01
N VAL A 11 5.82 12.52 12.08
CA VAL A 11 5.30 13.26 10.94
C VAL A 11 5.60 14.74 11.14
N SER A 12 6.31 15.33 10.18
CA SER A 12 6.67 16.74 10.17
C SER A 12 6.00 17.46 8.99
N TRP A 13 5.22 18.50 9.28
CA TRP A 13 4.45 19.29 8.31
C TRP A 13 4.42 20.78 8.71
N PHE A 14 4.90 21.69 7.84
CA PHE A 14 4.96 23.15 8.07
C PHE A 14 5.36 23.57 9.50
N GLY A 15 6.46 23.03 10.02
CA GLY A 15 6.97 23.37 11.36
C GLY A 15 6.28 22.69 12.53
N VAL A 16 5.20 21.94 12.29
CA VAL A 16 4.55 21.07 13.27
C VAL A 16 5.13 19.67 13.16
N LYS A 17 5.58 19.11 14.29
CA LYS A 17 6.00 17.71 14.39
C LYS A 17 5.04 16.95 15.32
N ARG A 18 4.55 15.80 14.86
CA ARG A 18 3.78 14.87 15.67
C ARG A 18 4.52 13.53 15.73
N ASN A 19 4.69 13.01 16.93
CA ASN A 19 5.23 11.67 17.16
C ASN A 19 4.07 10.74 17.55
N PHE A 20 3.99 9.59 16.89
CA PHE A 20 3.03 8.53 17.13
C PHE A 20 3.77 7.34 17.70
N LYS A 21 3.31 6.75 18.81
CA LYS A 21 3.84 5.47 19.29
C LYS A 21 3.10 4.31 18.63
N TRP A 22 3.76 3.20 18.34
CA TRP A 22 3.08 2.04 17.73
C TRP A 22 1.83 1.59 18.51
N LYS A 23 1.91 1.62 19.84
CA LYS A 23 0.80 1.29 20.75
C LYS A 23 -0.42 2.22 20.70
N GLU A 24 -0.26 3.41 20.13
CA GLU A 24 -1.37 4.36 19.98
C GLU A 24 -2.10 4.20 18.65
N LEU A 25 -1.54 3.41 17.72
CA LEU A 25 -2.14 3.15 16.43
C LEU A 25 -3.10 1.97 16.53
N GLU A 26 -4.34 2.20 16.15
CA GLU A 26 -5.38 1.18 16.08
C GLU A 26 -5.40 0.49 14.71
N VAL A 27 -4.92 1.19 13.68
CA VAL A 27 -4.94 0.71 12.29
C VAL A 27 -3.57 0.91 11.67
N ILE A 28 -3.00 -0.20 11.20
CA ILE A 28 -1.80 -0.23 10.37
C ILE A 28 -2.10 -1.17 9.21
N THR A 29 -2.24 -0.60 8.01
CA THR A 29 -2.75 -1.34 6.85
C THR A 29 -1.95 -1.03 5.61
N TYR A 30 -1.47 -2.09 4.96
CA TYR A 30 -0.85 -2.04 3.65
C TYR A 30 -1.91 -2.14 2.54
N GLY A 31 -1.86 -1.25 1.55
CA GLY A 31 -2.78 -1.27 0.41
C GLY A 31 -2.65 -0.03 -0.49
N ASP A 32 -3.73 0.26 -1.21
CA ASP A 32 -3.80 1.45 -2.08
C ASP A 32 -4.06 2.71 -1.26
N ILE A 33 -3.17 3.69 -1.39
CA ILE A 33 -3.29 5.03 -0.82
C ILE A 33 -3.83 5.98 -1.89
N GLY A 34 -5.01 6.55 -1.62
CA GLY A 34 -5.68 7.52 -2.49
C GLY A 34 -5.29 8.96 -2.17
N VAL A 35 -4.09 9.40 -2.56
CA VAL A 35 -3.61 10.77 -2.28
C VAL A 35 -4.13 11.80 -3.29
N VAL A 36 -4.28 11.42 -4.56
CA VAL A 36 -4.73 12.31 -5.65
C VAL A 36 -5.91 11.65 -6.40
N ARG A 37 -6.83 12.47 -6.92
CA ARG A 37 -8.01 11.98 -7.64
C ARG A 37 -7.60 11.17 -8.88
N GLY A 38 -7.82 9.87 -8.83
CA GLY A 38 -7.58 8.94 -9.94
C GLY A 38 -6.25 8.19 -9.86
N GLU A 39 -5.36 8.57 -8.94
CA GLU A 39 -4.11 7.87 -8.71
C GLU A 39 -4.22 6.97 -7.48
N ARG A 40 -3.62 5.78 -7.58
CA ARG A 40 -3.50 4.82 -6.49
C ARG A 40 -2.02 4.53 -6.32
N TRP A 41 -1.54 4.77 -5.11
CA TRP A 41 -0.16 4.55 -4.75
C TRP A 41 -0.08 3.38 -3.79
N GLU A 42 0.84 2.46 -3.99
CA GLU A 42 1.04 1.34 -3.06
C GLU A 42 1.74 1.87 -1.79
N GLY A 43 1.26 1.50 -0.60
CA GLY A 43 1.89 1.96 0.63
C GLY A 43 1.23 1.47 1.91
N ILE A 44 1.65 2.04 3.04
CA ILE A 44 1.10 1.74 4.37
C ILE A 44 0.40 2.97 4.93
N PHE A 45 -0.81 2.73 5.44
CA PHE A 45 -1.62 3.69 6.16
C PHE A 45 -1.57 3.41 7.67
N PHE A 46 -1.48 4.48 8.45
CA PHE A 46 -1.39 4.46 9.91
C PHE A 46 -2.46 5.38 10.50
N SER A 47 -3.21 4.90 11.49
CA SER A 47 -4.17 5.73 12.23
C SER A 47 -4.33 5.29 13.68
N ASN A 48 -4.50 6.28 14.57
CA ASN A 48 -4.90 6.06 15.96
C ASN A 48 -6.43 5.89 16.13
N LYS A 49 -7.19 5.82 15.03
CA LYS A 49 -8.63 5.56 15.04
C LYS A 49 -8.99 4.42 14.10
N ALA A 50 -9.72 3.45 14.62
CA ALA A 50 -10.29 2.35 13.83
C ALA A 50 -11.47 2.79 12.96
N LEU A 51 -12.15 3.88 13.34
CA LEU A 51 -13.35 4.38 12.68
C LEU A 51 -13.19 5.83 12.26
N THR A 52 -13.76 6.17 11.11
CA THR A 52 -13.99 7.54 10.67
C THR A 52 -14.92 8.28 11.62
N PRO A 53 -14.95 9.64 11.57
CA PRO A 53 -15.98 10.42 12.26
C PRO A 53 -17.43 10.02 11.91
N LYS A 54 -17.63 9.32 10.77
CA LYS A 54 -18.94 8.79 10.33
C LYS A 54 -19.19 7.34 10.75
N GLY A 55 -18.33 6.74 11.58
CA GLY A 55 -18.47 5.37 12.09
C GLY A 55 -18.14 4.26 11.10
N LYS A 56 -17.62 4.60 9.91
CA LYS A 56 -17.11 3.60 8.94
C LYS A 56 -15.71 3.16 9.35
N ARG A 57 -15.35 1.91 9.04
CA ARG A 57 -13.97 1.41 9.23
C ARG A 57 -12.99 2.25 8.42
N MET A 58 -11.88 2.61 9.06
CA MET A 58 -10.78 3.29 8.40
C MET A 58 -10.20 2.37 7.32
N THR A 59 -10.01 2.90 6.11
CA THR A 59 -9.44 2.17 4.96
C THR A 59 -8.30 2.97 4.34
N THR A 60 -7.39 2.29 3.62
CA THR A 60 -6.23 2.93 2.98
C THR A 60 -6.62 3.94 1.89
N ILE A 61 -7.85 3.87 1.38
CA ILE A 61 -8.38 4.67 0.27
C ILE A 61 -8.97 6.00 0.74
N GLU A 62 -9.19 6.19 2.04
CA GLU A 62 -9.77 7.43 2.53
C GLU A 62 -8.86 8.59 2.21
N ARG A 63 -9.35 9.47 1.32
CA ARG A 63 -8.63 10.64 0.84
C ARG A 63 -8.02 11.38 2.03
N ILE A 64 -6.72 11.21 2.20
CA ILE A 64 -5.95 11.92 3.21
C ILE A 64 -5.78 13.32 2.63
N TYR A 65 -6.87 14.07 2.68
CA TYR A 65 -6.85 15.47 2.32
C TYR A 65 -5.92 16.17 3.30
N PHE A 66 -5.10 17.06 2.74
CA PHE A 66 -4.12 17.95 3.36
C PHE A 66 -4.72 18.85 4.47
N SER A 67 -5.31 18.25 5.50
CA SER A 67 -5.95 18.92 6.64
C SER A 67 -5.36 18.42 7.96
N LEU A 68 -5.86 18.96 9.06
CA LEU A 68 -5.46 18.71 10.47
C LEU A 68 -5.43 17.23 10.90
N ASN A 69 -5.78 16.29 10.03
CA ASN A 69 -5.70 14.85 10.26
C ASN A 69 -4.28 14.32 10.48
N ILE A 70 -3.23 15.11 10.22
CA ILE A 70 -1.83 14.75 10.54
C ILE A 70 -1.59 14.41 12.02
N PHE A 71 -2.51 14.80 12.92
CA PHE A 71 -2.45 14.45 14.35
C PHE A 71 -3.01 13.06 14.67
N GLU A 72 -3.73 12.46 13.73
CA GLU A 72 -4.49 11.22 13.95
C GLU A 72 -4.10 10.11 12.96
N GLN A 73 -3.58 10.49 11.80
CA GLN A 73 -3.27 9.56 10.73
C GLN A 73 -2.12 10.06 9.85
N PHE A 74 -1.39 9.11 9.27
CA PHE A 74 -0.33 9.38 8.30
C PHE A 74 -0.14 8.16 7.40
N PHE A 75 0.71 8.31 6.39
CA PHE A 75 0.97 7.25 5.43
C PHE A 75 2.40 7.30 4.89
N VAL A 76 2.86 6.17 4.38
CA VAL A 76 4.11 6.03 3.65
C VAL A 76 3.77 5.44 2.28
N ILE A 77 4.14 6.14 1.21
CA ILE A 77 4.03 5.64 -0.16
C ILE A 77 5.33 4.94 -0.52
N PHE A 78 5.24 3.79 -1.17
CA PHE A 78 6.37 3.11 -1.75
C PHE A 78 6.59 3.56 -3.19
N ASN A 79 7.80 4.04 -3.49
CA ASN A 79 8.17 4.39 -4.85
C ASN A 79 8.81 3.21 -5.59
N ASP A 80 9.44 2.30 -4.84
CA ASP A 80 10.06 1.09 -5.37
C ASP A 80 9.85 -0.12 -4.45
N GLU A 81 10.06 -1.32 -5.01
CA GLU A 81 9.86 -2.58 -4.26
C GLU A 81 10.93 -2.79 -3.18
N LYS A 82 12.12 -2.18 -3.31
CA LYS A 82 13.20 -2.33 -2.32
C LYS A 82 12.90 -1.53 -1.06
N GLU A 83 12.42 -0.30 -1.21
CA GLU A 83 11.95 0.59 -0.16
C GLU A 83 10.81 -0.08 0.61
N LYS A 84 9.86 -0.66 -0.13
CA LYS A 84 8.80 -1.47 0.47
C LYS A 84 9.35 -2.65 1.28
N GLU A 85 10.22 -3.48 0.71
CA GLU A 85 10.80 -4.63 1.42
C GLU A 85 11.55 -4.19 2.68
N GLN A 86 12.36 -3.13 2.59
CA GLN A 86 13.10 -2.56 3.71
C GLN A 86 12.15 -2.11 4.83
N ILE A 87 11.11 -1.34 4.52
CA ILE A 87 10.17 -0.83 5.50
C ILE A 87 9.34 -1.96 6.12
N MET A 88 8.86 -2.91 5.31
CA MET A 88 8.12 -4.07 5.80
C MET A 88 8.97 -4.94 6.72
N ASN A 89 10.26 -5.12 6.42
CA ASN A 89 11.19 -5.84 7.27
C ASN A 89 11.44 -5.10 8.60
N LEU A 90 11.65 -3.79 8.58
CA LEU A 90 11.80 -2.98 9.80
C LEU A 90 10.56 -3.08 10.71
N LEU A 91 9.36 -2.94 10.14
CA LEU A 91 8.12 -3.07 10.89
C LEU A 91 7.96 -4.47 11.50
N LYS A 92 8.37 -5.51 10.77
CA LYS A 92 8.38 -6.89 11.27
C LYS A 92 9.40 -7.08 12.41
N GLU A 93 10.60 -6.50 12.30
CA GLU A 93 11.62 -6.53 13.35
C GLU A 93 11.15 -5.84 14.63
N TRP A 94 10.32 -4.81 14.50
CA TRP A 94 9.72 -4.10 15.64
C TRP A 94 8.42 -4.72 16.14
N ASP A 95 8.04 -5.91 15.65
CA ASP A 95 6.79 -6.61 16.00
C ASP A 95 5.52 -5.79 15.75
N VAL A 96 5.54 -4.95 14.70
CA VAL A 96 4.39 -4.14 14.29
C VAL A 96 3.51 -4.97 13.35
N ASN A 97 2.27 -5.22 13.78
CA ASN A 97 1.31 -5.98 12.97
C ASN A 97 0.71 -5.12 11.85
N VAL A 98 1.19 -5.33 10.62
CA VAL A 98 0.64 -4.71 9.42
C VAL A 98 -0.39 -5.63 8.78
N THR A 99 -1.64 -5.18 8.70
CA THR A 99 -2.70 -5.90 8.00
C THR A 99 -2.70 -5.55 6.51
N THR A 100 -3.15 -6.46 5.64
CA THR A 100 -3.32 -6.15 4.21
C THR A 100 -4.78 -5.79 3.94
N ASP A 101 -4.99 -4.69 3.24
CA ASP A 101 -6.33 -4.29 2.80
C ASP A 101 -6.93 -5.37 1.88
N ARG A 102 -8.16 -5.78 2.20
CA ARG A 102 -8.81 -6.91 1.52
C ARG A 102 -9.09 -6.60 0.06
N ASP A 103 -9.56 -5.38 -0.23
CA ASP A 103 -9.92 -4.98 -1.58
C ASP A 103 -8.66 -4.82 -2.44
N PHE A 104 -7.58 -4.32 -1.85
CA PHE A 104 -6.26 -4.29 -2.46
C PHE A 104 -5.76 -5.70 -2.82
N ALA A 105 -5.78 -6.63 -1.86
CA ALA A 105 -5.33 -8.00 -2.08
C ALA A 105 -6.12 -8.71 -3.21
N GLN A 106 -7.45 -8.54 -3.22
CA GLN A 106 -8.30 -9.11 -4.27
C GLN A 106 -7.98 -8.55 -5.66
N ARG A 107 -7.73 -7.24 -5.76
CA ARG A 107 -7.36 -6.62 -7.04
C ARG A 107 -6.01 -7.10 -7.55
N LYS A 108 -4.99 -7.15 -6.67
CA LYS A 108 -3.64 -7.58 -7.01
C LYS A 108 -3.62 -9.03 -7.49
N GLU A 109 -4.42 -9.89 -6.86
CA GLU A 109 -4.58 -11.28 -7.30
C GLU A 109 -5.27 -11.39 -8.67
N HIS A 110 -6.33 -10.61 -8.89
CA HIS A 110 -7.03 -10.59 -10.16
C HIS A 110 -6.12 -10.13 -11.31
N GLU A 111 -5.30 -9.10 -11.09
CA GLU A 111 -4.31 -8.60 -12.04
C GLU A 111 -3.27 -9.68 -12.39
N ARG A 112 -2.73 -10.37 -11.39
CA ARG A 112 -1.78 -11.48 -11.58
C ARG A 112 -2.36 -12.59 -12.47
N ILE A 113 -3.61 -12.99 -12.21
CA ILE A 113 -4.32 -14.00 -13.02
C ILE A 113 -4.50 -13.54 -14.48
N LEU A 114 -4.80 -12.25 -14.68
CA LEU A 114 -4.94 -11.69 -16.03
C LEU A 114 -3.62 -11.66 -16.79
N GLU A 115 -2.52 -11.28 -16.14
CA GLU A 115 -1.19 -11.28 -16.73
C GLU A 115 -0.76 -12.70 -17.14
N GLU A 116 -0.99 -13.70 -16.29
CA GLU A 116 -0.70 -15.10 -16.60
C GLU A 116 -1.51 -15.58 -17.81
N LYS A 117 -2.82 -15.31 -17.83
CA LYS A 117 -3.68 -15.62 -18.99
C LYS A 117 -3.19 -14.94 -20.26
N THR A 118 -2.66 -13.73 -20.16
CA THR A 118 -2.12 -12.97 -21.29
C THR A 118 -0.83 -13.59 -21.80
N LYS A 119 0.12 -13.93 -20.90
CA LYS A 119 1.36 -14.65 -21.25
C LYS A 119 1.07 -15.97 -21.95
N MET A 120 0.14 -16.77 -21.42
CA MET A 120 -0.28 -18.04 -22.03
C MET A 120 -0.95 -17.87 -23.42
N ARG A 121 -1.61 -16.74 -23.67
CA ARG A 121 -2.15 -16.41 -25.00
C ARG A 121 -1.05 -16.04 -25.97
N GLU A 122 -0.07 -15.24 -25.53
CA GLU A 122 1.07 -14.84 -26.35
C GLU A 122 1.97 -16.02 -26.69
N GLU A 123 2.25 -16.91 -25.74
CA GLU A 123 3.03 -18.12 -25.95
C GLU A 123 2.35 -19.04 -26.97
N ARG A 124 1.05 -19.28 -26.84
CA ARG A 124 0.29 -20.05 -27.83
C ARG A 124 0.39 -19.44 -29.23
N LYS A 125 0.24 -18.12 -29.37
CA LYS A 125 0.42 -17.44 -30.66
C LYS A 125 1.82 -17.64 -31.22
N ARG A 126 2.87 -17.54 -30.39
CA ARG A 126 4.26 -17.79 -30.80
C ARG A 126 4.46 -19.21 -31.32
N LEU A 127 3.96 -20.21 -30.59
CA LEU A 127 4.05 -21.63 -31.00
C LEU A 127 3.31 -21.89 -32.32
N TYR A 128 2.13 -21.29 -32.51
CA TYR A 128 1.40 -21.41 -33.78
C TYR A 128 2.20 -20.82 -34.95
N GLU A 129 2.75 -19.62 -34.81
CA GLU A 129 3.56 -18.99 -35.85
C GLU A 129 4.85 -19.77 -36.15
N GLU A 130 5.49 -20.31 -35.11
CA GLU A 130 6.68 -21.14 -35.27
C GLU A 130 6.37 -22.45 -36.00
N SER A 131 5.29 -23.14 -35.65
CA SER A 131 4.86 -24.38 -36.32
C SER A 131 4.51 -24.14 -37.80
N LYS A 132 3.92 -22.98 -38.12
CA LYS A 132 3.56 -22.58 -39.48
C LYS A 132 4.81 -22.30 -40.33
N LYS A 133 5.84 -21.68 -39.75
CA LYS A 133 7.13 -21.45 -40.42
C LYS A 133 7.88 -22.75 -40.71
N ARG A 134 7.85 -23.73 -39.79
CA ARG A 134 8.52 -25.04 -39.98
C ARG A 134 7.87 -25.94 -41.03
N LYS A 135 6.62 -25.66 -41.42
CA LYS A 135 5.88 -26.41 -42.45
C LYS A 135 6.02 -25.82 -43.87
N ARG A 136 6.72 -24.69 -44.02
CA ARG A 136 7.12 -24.11 -45.31
C ARG A 136 8.60 -24.36 -45.54
#